data_AF-A0A8D5ZMZ1-F1
#
_entry.id   AF-A0A8D5ZMZ1-F1
#
_cell.length_a   1.000
_cell.length_b   1.000
_cell.length_c   1.000
_cell.angle_alpha   90.00
_cell.angle_beta   90.00
_cell.angle_gamma   90.00
#
_symmetry.space_group_name_H-M   'P 1'
#
loop_
_entity.id
_entity.type
_entity.pdbx_description
1 polymer ?
#
loop_
_entity_poly.entity_id
_entity_poly.type
_entity_poly.pdbx_seq_one_letter_code
_entity_poly.pdbx_strand_id
1 'polypeptide(L)'
;MNKAIIRCFLVLMGTLILLSGCNLKADKEASAPKNPPFKVPFEYNDWSDVPWPAKGGIWYFTKEKHPGNLDTHGDWDNDDILLIQLSDKKYYGYTLDPISVEIVGPETVKITLDLNHNNSTFGDDQSRPARVFISVARGVLKYKKFLIVSEEGKKLNTK
;
A
#
# COMPACT_ATOMS: atom_id res chain seq x y z
N MET A 1 -57.41 28.15 -33.05
CA MET A 1 -57.61 27.29 -31.85
C MET A 1 -57.25 28.13 -30.63
N ASN A 2 -58.22 28.86 -30.08
CA ASN A 2 -59.12 28.48 -28.98
C ASN A 2 -58.57 28.81 -27.58
N LYS A 3 -59.20 29.84 -26.99
CA LYS A 3 -59.44 30.13 -25.56
C LYS A 3 -58.23 30.66 -24.76
N ALA A 4 -58.20 31.90 -24.26
CA ALA A 4 -59.07 32.54 -23.24
C ALA A 4 -58.97 31.79 -21.89
N ILE A 5 -58.86 32.37 -20.69
CA ILE A 5 -59.30 33.67 -20.14
C ILE A 5 -58.96 33.67 -18.61
N ILE A 6 -58.86 34.84 -17.95
CA ILE A 6 -59.17 35.10 -16.50
C ILE A 6 -58.23 34.49 -15.43
N ARG A 7 -57.93 35.09 -14.26
CA ARG A 7 -57.98 36.42 -13.59
C ARG A 7 -57.79 36.06 -12.10
N CYS A 8 -57.12 36.92 -11.33
CA CYS A 8 -57.28 37.14 -9.88
C CYS A 8 -57.21 35.91 -8.92
N PHE A 9 -56.31 35.95 -7.94
CA PHE A 9 -56.67 36.32 -6.55
C PHE A 9 -55.40 36.42 -5.69
N LEU A 10 -55.20 37.64 -5.19
CA LEU A 10 -54.43 37.97 -3.98
C LEU A 10 -55.22 37.42 -2.77
N VAL A 11 -54.55 37.04 -1.66
CA VAL A 11 -55.04 36.71 -0.28
C VAL A 11 -54.27 35.46 0.21
N LEU A 12 -53.70 35.30 1.41
CA LEU A 12 -53.60 36.10 2.62
C LEU A 12 -52.37 35.60 3.42
N MET A 13 -51.95 36.47 4.34
CA MET A 13 -51.17 36.22 5.56
C MET A 13 -51.25 34.82 6.20
N GLY A 14 -50.10 34.45 6.80
CA GLY A 14 -50.06 33.81 8.11
C GLY A 14 -49.72 32.33 8.07
N THR A 15 -48.55 31.97 8.60
CA THR A 15 -48.45 31.27 9.91
C THR A 15 -46.98 31.19 10.30
N LEU A 16 -46.62 31.94 11.34
CA LEU A 16 -45.38 31.78 12.10
C LEU A 16 -45.53 30.51 12.95
N ILE A 17 -44.77 29.45 12.63
CA ILE A 17 -44.61 28.31 13.54
C ILE A 17 -43.20 28.38 14.12
N LEU A 18 -43.14 28.89 15.35
CA LEU A 18 -42.04 28.66 16.28
C LEU A 18 -42.07 27.19 16.70
N LEU A 19 -41.07 26.42 16.29
CA LEU A 19 -40.67 25.19 17.00
C LEU A 19 -39.18 25.29 17.33
N SER A 20 -38.94 25.57 18.60
CA SER A 20 -37.67 25.44 19.29
C SER A 20 -37.13 24.01 19.19
N GLY A 21 -35.83 23.90 18.91
CA GLY A 21 -34.96 22.87 19.49
C GLY A 21 -35.11 21.44 18.96
N CYS A 22 -34.22 21.06 18.04
CA CYS A 22 -33.39 19.88 18.22
C CYS A 22 -32.17 19.94 17.30
N ASN A 23 -31.00 19.92 17.92
CA ASN A 23 -29.70 19.69 17.28
C ASN A 23 -29.75 18.36 16.52
N LEU A 24 -29.52 18.38 15.20
CA LEU A 24 -29.10 17.20 14.46
C LEU A 24 -27.86 17.59 13.63
N LYS A 25 -26.69 17.37 14.23
CA LYS A 25 -25.44 17.26 13.48
C LYS A 25 -25.59 16.10 12.50
N ALA A 26 -25.69 16.41 11.23
CA ALA A 26 -25.51 15.44 10.17
C ALA A 26 -24.02 15.38 9.81
N ASP A 27 -23.20 14.83 10.71
CA ASP A 27 -21.86 14.38 10.36
C ASP A 27 -22.02 13.10 9.53
N LYS A 28 -22.23 13.29 8.22
CA LYS A 28 -22.26 12.21 7.25
C LYS A 28 -20.81 11.80 6.98
N GLU A 29 -20.16 11.19 7.97
CA GLU A 29 -18.97 10.40 7.72
C GLU A 29 -19.43 9.16 6.95
N ALA A 30 -19.43 9.28 5.62
CA ALA A 30 -19.61 8.15 4.73
C ALA A 30 -18.40 7.23 4.94
N SER A 31 -18.51 6.31 5.90
CA SER A 31 -17.54 5.24 6.06
C SER A 31 -17.58 4.41 4.79
N ALA A 32 -16.55 4.55 3.96
CA ALA A 32 -16.35 3.67 2.82
C ALA A 32 -16.40 2.21 3.34
N PRO A 33 -17.04 1.28 2.62
CA PRO A 33 -17.06 -0.12 3.04
C PRO A 33 -15.61 -0.58 3.22
N LYS A 34 -15.22 -0.86 4.47
CA LYS A 34 -13.94 -1.49 4.81
C LYS A 34 -14.01 -2.94 4.36
N ASN A 35 -13.86 -3.18 3.06
CA ASN A 35 -13.53 -4.52 2.59
C ASN A 35 -12.25 -4.95 3.31
N PRO A 36 -12.21 -6.18 3.86
CA PRO A 36 -11.01 -6.68 4.51
C PRO A 36 -9.84 -6.64 3.51
N PRO A 37 -8.60 -6.41 3.99
CA PRO A 37 -7.43 -6.43 3.12
C PRO A 37 -7.34 -7.76 2.38
N PHE A 38 -7.05 -7.73 1.08
CA PHE A 38 -6.77 -8.95 0.33
C PHE A 38 -5.31 -9.35 0.56
N LYS A 39 -5.09 -10.54 1.15
CA LYS A 39 -3.75 -11.09 1.37
C LYS A 39 -3.22 -11.71 0.09
N VAL A 40 -2.02 -11.30 -0.31
CA VAL A 40 -1.30 -11.83 -1.47
C VAL A 40 -0.36 -12.92 -0.97
N PRO A 41 -0.48 -14.17 -1.46
CA PRO A 41 0.52 -15.19 -1.23
C PRO A 41 1.87 -14.75 -1.77
N PHE A 42 2.95 -15.04 -1.03
CA PHE A 42 4.30 -14.63 -1.40
C PHE A 42 5.32 -15.66 -0.93
N GLU A 43 6.49 -15.64 -1.55
CA GLU A 43 7.66 -16.40 -1.11
C GLU A 43 8.81 -15.46 -0.73
N TYR A 44 9.49 -15.78 0.37
CA TYR A 44 10.71 -15.10 0.79
C TYR A 44 11.92 -15.68 0.07
N ASN A 45 12.79 -14.81 -0.41
CA ASN A 45 13.98 -15.18 -1.18
C ASN A 45 15.24 -14.61 -0.53
N ASP A 46 16.09 -15.50 0.00
CA ASP A 46 17.42 -15.14 0.51
C ASP A 46 18.44 -15.10 -0.63
N TRP A 47 18.35 -14.05 -1.45
CA TRP A 47 19.26 -13.82 -2.58
C TRP A 47 20.43 -12.93 -2.14
N SER A 48 21.21 -13.47 -1.22
CA SER A 48 22.38 -12.82 -0.62
C SER A 48 23.53 -12.60 -1.62
N ASP A 49 23.59 -13.41 -2.68
CA ASP A 49 24.57 -13.37 -3.77
C ASP A 49 24.34 -12.22 -4.77
N VAL A 50 23.11 -11.69 -4.84
CA VAL A 50 22.77 -10.59 -5.75
C VAL A 50 23.47 -9.30 -5.32
N PRO A 51 24.15 -8.56 -6.22
CA PRO A 51 24.78 -7.29 -5.87
C PRO A 51 23.82 -6.27 -5.23
N TRP A 52 24.34 -5.46 -4.30
CA TRP A 52 23.56 -4.46 -3.57
C TRP A 52 23.33 -3.20 -4.41
N PRO A 53 22.08 -2.70 -4.53
CA PRO A 53 21.84 -1.34 -4.97
C PRO A 53 22.54 -0.33 -4.04
N ALA A 54 23.12 0.73 -4.62
CA ALA A 54 23.85 1.74 -3.86
C ALA A 54 22.96 2.62 -2.94
N LYS A 55 21.65 2.67 -3.17
CA LYS A 55 20.69 3.50 -2.44
C LYS A 55 19.52 2.66 -1.99
N GLY A 56 18.83 3.06 -0.92
CA GLY A 56 17.53 2.49 -0.56
C GLY A 56 16.53 2.66 -1.71
N GLY A 57 15.58 1.74 -1.79
CA GLY A 57 14.60 1.75 -2.86
C GLY A 57 13.62 0.59 -2.80
N ILE A 58 12.68 0.62 -3.74
CA ILE A 58 11.77 -0.47 -4.03
C ILE A 58 11.84 -0.71 -5.54
N TRP A 59 12.13 -1.95 -5.94
CA TRP A 59 12.19 -2.35 -7.34
C TRP A 59 11.23 -3.49 -7.57
N TYR A 60 10.34 -3.30 -8.54
CA TYR A 60 9.42 -4.32 -8.99
C TYR A 60 9.89 -4.82 -10.36
N PHE A 61 10.27 -6.09 -10.38
CA PHE A 61 10.82 -6.78 -11.53
C PHE A 61 9.77 -7.72 -12.11
N THR A 62 9.70 -7.76 -13.43
CA THR A 62 8.83 -8.68 -14.18
C THR A 62 9.68 -9.46 -15.16
N LYS A 63 9.11 -10.50 -15.77
CA LYS A 63 9.74 -11.23 -16.89
C LYS A 63 10.31 -10.31 -17.96
N GLU A 64 9.59 -9.27 -18.33
CA GLU A 64 9.99 -8.33 -19.39
C GLU A 64 11.02 -7.30 -18.90
N LYS A 65 11.15 -7.13 -17.59
CA LYS A 65 11.95 -6.05 -16.99
C LYS A 65 12.55 -6.50 -15.66
N HIS A 66 13.69 -7.16 -15.76
CA HIS A 66 14.58 -7.46 -14.65
C HIS A 66 16.04 -7.29 -15.10
N PRO A 67 16.98 -7.05 -14.18
CA PRO A 67 18.40 -7.04 -14.52
C PRO A 67 18.89 -8.46 -14.81
N GLY A 68 19.75 -8.61 -15.82
CA GLY A 68 20.18 -9.93 -16.33
C GLY A 68 20.90 -10.82 -15.32
N ASN A 69 21.43 -10.23 -14.24
CA ASN A 69 22.03 -11.00 -13.14
C ASN A 69 20.98 -11.71 -12.26
N LEU A 70 19.69 -11.59 -12.56
CA LEU A 70 18.59 -12.30 -11.90
C LEU A 70 17.91 -13.34 -12.81
N ASP A 71 18.39 -13.55 -14.04
CA ASP A 71 17.76 -14.47 -15.02
C ASP A 71 17.53 -15.87 -14.45
N THR A 72 18.41 -16.34 -13.56
CA THR A 72 18.38 -17.68 -12.96
C THR A 72 17.75 -17.74 -11.56
N HIS A 73 17.37 -16.61 -10.97
CA HIS A 73 16.87 -16.56 -9.60
C HIS A 73 15.36 -16.73 -9.52
N GLY A 74 14.62 -16.10 -10.44
CA GLY A 74 13.16 -16.10 -10.43
C GLY A 74 12.52 -17.14 -11.33
N ASP A 75 11.35 -17.65 -10.93
CA ASP A 75 10.41 -18.28 -11.88
C ASP A 75 9.65 -17.18 -12.63
N TRP A 76 10.34 -16.54 -13.59
CA TRP A 76 9.81 -15.39 -14.32
C TRP A 76 8.57 -15.69 -15.18
N ASP A 77 8.28 -16.97 -15.43
CA ASP A 77 7.06 -17.33 -16.15
C ASP A 77 5.82 -17.15 -15.26
N ASN A 78 5.95 -17.45 -13.96
CA ASN A 78 4.84 -17.48 -13.02
C ASN A 78 4.83 -16.30 -12.04
N ASP A 79 5.98 -15.70 -11.77
CA ASP A 79 6.15 -14.73 -10.69
C ASP A 79 6.69 -13.37 -11.15
N ASP A 80 6.32 -12.35 -10.39
CA ASP A 80 7.02 -11.07 -10.34
C ASP A 80 7.75 -10.95 -9.01
N ILE A 81 8.79 -10.10 -8.98
CA ILE A 81 9.71 -10.02 -7.85
C ILE A 81 9.81 -8.60 -7.34
N LEU A 82 9.73 -8.46 -6.03
CA LEU A 82 9.88 -7.19 -5.34
C LEU A 82 11.16 -7.20 -4.50
N LEU A 83 12.08 -6.30 -4.81
CA LEU A 83 13.21 -5.95 -3.96
C LEU A 83 12.84 -4.73 -3.12
N ILE A 84 12.96 -4.85 -1.80
CA ILE A 84 12.82 -3.75 -0.85
C ILE A 84 14.17 -3.54 -0.18
N GLN A 85 14.69 -2.31 -0.18
CA GLN A 85 15.90 -1.93 0.55
C GLN A 85 15.67 -0.66 1.36
N LEU A 86 15.94 -0.71 2.66
CA LEU A 86 15.77 0.44 3.54
C LEU A 86 16.91 1.45 3.35
N SER A 87 16.60 2.74 3.50
CA SER A 87 17.59 3.82 3.43
C SER A 87 18.09 4.29 4.79
N ASP A 88 17.35 4.04 5.87
CA ASP A 88 17.71 4.49 7.20
C ASP A 88 18.91 3.71 7.76
N LYS A 89 20.01 4.42 8.03
CA LYS A 89 21.26 3.83 8.56
C LYS A 89 21.11 3.04 9.85
N LYS A 90 20.11 3.38 10.67
CA LYS A 90 19.83 2.66 11.93
C LYS A 90 19.42 1.19 11.72
N TYR A 91 19.01 0.84 10.49
CA TYR A 91 18.67 -0.53 10.09
C TYR A 91 19.77 -1.20 9.27
N TYR A 92 20.96 -0.62 9.18
CA TYR A 92 22.06 -1.30 8.50
C TYR A 92 22.48 -2.55 9.30
N GLY A 93 22.78 -3.64 8.60
CA GLY A 93 23.07 -4.95 9.19
C GLY A 93 21.84 -5.73 9.66
N TYR A 94 20.62 -5.20 9.52
CA TYR A 94 19.40 -5.94 9.84
C TYR A 94 19.00 -6.87 8.69
N THR A 95 18.37 -7.99 9.04
CA THR A 95 17.58 -8.82 8.14
C THR A 95 16.14 -8.30 8.11
N LEU A 96 15.51 -8.31 6.92
CA LEU A 96 14.11 -7.98 6.75
C LEU A 96 13.32 -9.26 6.48
N ASP A 97 12.50 -9.68 7.44
CA ASP A 97 11.67 -10.87 7.28
C ASP A 97 10.24 -10.43 6.88
N PRO A 98 9.73 -10.83 5.71
CA PRO A 98 8.42 -10.42 5.25
C PRO A 98 7.32 -11.16 6.02
N ILE A 99 6.43 -10.41 6.68
CA ILE A 99 5.30 -10.95 7.46
C ILE A 99 4.05 -11.03 6.58
N SER A 100 3.77 -9.98 5.81
CA SER A 100 2.57 -9.93 4.97
C SER A 100 2.69 -9.01 3.77
N VAL A 101 1.95 -9.38 2.71
CA VAL A 101 1.69 -8.55 1.53
C VAL A 101 0.17 -8.41 1.41
N GLU A 102 -0.35 -7.19 1.54
CA GLU A 102 -1.79 -6.92 1.60
C GLU A 102 -2.21 -5.81 0.65
N ILE A 103 -3.18 -6.06 -0.22
CA ILE A 103 -3.84 -5.01 -1.00
C ILE A 103 -4.85 -4.33 -0.07
N VAL A 104 -4.53 -3.10 0.33
CA VAL A 104 -5.30 -2.30 1.30
C VAL A 104 -6.13 -1.19 0.64
N GLY A 105 -6.03 -1.05 -0.68
CA GLY A 105 -6.78 -0.09 -1.47
C GLY A 105 -6.60 -0.34 -2.96
N PRO A 106 -7.31 0.39 -3.84
CA PRO A 106 -7.28 0.16 -5.28
C PRO A 106 -5.87 0.26 -5.87
N GLU A 107 -5.02 1.12 -5.30
CA GLU A 107 -3.67 1.39 -5.79
C GLU A 107 -2.58 1.13 -4.74
N THR A 108 -2.90 0.56 -3.58
CA THR A 108 -1.93 0.49 -2.48
C THR A 108 -1.77 -0.94 -1.99
N VAL A 109 -0.51 -1.37 -1.94
CA VAL A 109 -0.07 -2.60 -1.27
C VAL A 109 0.69 -2.21 -0.02
N LYS A 110 0.27 -2.76 1.12
CA LYS A 110 0.97 -2.66 2.38
C LYS A 110 1.83 -3.91 2.55
N ILE A 111 3.10 -3.72 2.87
CA ILE A 111 4.05 -4.80 3.13
C ILE A 111 4.56 -4.61 4.55
N THR A 112 4.34 -5.64 5.37
CA THR A 112 4.75 -5.65 6.78
C THR A 112 6.03 -6.47 6.90
N LEU A 113 7.06 -5.88 7.48
CA LEU A 113 8.37 -6.50 7.67
C LEU A 113 8.70 -6.60 9.17
N ASP A 114 9.24 -7.73 9.58
CA ASP A 114 9.99 -7.83 10.83
C ASP A 114 11.44 -7.36 10.59
N LEU A 115 12.00 -6.68 11.59
CA LEU A 115 13.33 -6.09 11.56
C LEU A 115 14.22 -6.84 12.53
N ASN A 116 14.97 -7.82 12.03
CA ASN A 116 15.75 -8.70 12.87
C ASN A 116 17.24 -8.36 12.80
N HIS A 117 17.81 -7.91 13.92
CA HIS A 117 19.25 -7.62 14.03
C HIS A 117 20.08 -8.86 14.39
N ASN A 118 19.46 -9.92 14.92
CA ASN A 118 20.17 -11.06 15.50
C ASN A 118 20.31 -12.24 14.51
N ASN A 119 19.56 -12.23 13.41
CA ASN A 119 19.60 -13.24 12.35
C ASN A 119 20.24 -12.71 11.06
N SER A 120 21.32 -11.94 11.18
CA SER A 120 22.08 -11.52 9.99
C SER A 120 22.74 -12.74 9.33
N THR A 121 22.25 -13.15 8.15
CA THR A 121 22.93 -14.11 7.27
C THR A 121 24.20 -13.53 6.64
N PHE A 122 24.43 -12.23 6.80
CA PHE A 122 25.54 -11.48 6.19
C PHE A 122 26.75 -11.29 7.14
N GLY A 123 26.74 -11.93 8.30
CA GLY A 123 27.65 -11.59 9.40
C GLY A 123 27.36 -10.19 9.91
N ASP A 124 28.03 -9.73 10.95
CA ASP A 124 27.80 -8.41 11.56
C ASP A 124 28.22 -7.21 10.66
N ASP A 125 28.11 -7.31 9.33
CA ASP A 125 28.41 -6.23 8.39
C ASP A 125 27.33 -5.13 8.46
N GLN A 126 27.46 -4.32 9.52
CA GLN A 126 26.67 -3.12 9.79
C GLN A 126 26.91 -2.00 8.76
N SER A 127 27.72 -2.22 7.72
CA SER A 127 27.92 -1.24 6.65
C SER A 127 26.87 -1.32 5.54
N ARG A 128 26.06 -2.38 5.52
CA ARG A 128 25.10 -2.64 4.43
C ARG A 128 23.66 -2.30 4.82
N PRO A 129 22.88 -1.71 3.90
CA PRO A 129 21.46 -1.49 4.12
C PRO A 129 20.72 -2.82 4.25
N ALA A 130 19.66 -2.88 5.06
CA ALA A 130 18.79 -4.05 5.10
C ALA A 130 17.96 -4.18 3.80
N ARG A 131 17.84 -5.40 3.27
CA ARG A 131 17.01 -5.68 2.08
C ARG A 131 16.29 -7.03 2.17
N VAL A 132 15.27 -7.20 1.32
CA VAL A 132 14.58 -8.47 1.08
C VAL A 132 14.09 -8.57 -0.36
N PHE A 133 14.10 -9.79 -0.90
CA PHE A 133 13.39 -10.15 -2.12
C PHE A 133 12.12 -10.95 -1.80
N ILE A 134 11.03 -10.61 -2.47
CA ILE A 134 9.72 -11.27 -2.32
C ILE A 134 9.23 -11.67 -3.71
N SER A 135 8.93 -12.95 -3.91
CA SER A 135 8.21 -13.43 -5.10
C SER A 135 6.71 -13.40 -4.86
N VAL A 136 5.95 -13.00 -5.86
CA VAL A 136 4.49 -13.01 -5.86
C VAL A 136 3.98 -13.43 -7.23
N ALA A 137 2.76 -13.98 -7.26
CA ALA A 137 2.12 -14.34 -8.52
C ALA A 137 2.12 -13.16 -9.52
N ARG A 138 2.45 -13.47 -10.76
CA ARG A 138 2.63 -12.49 -11.82
C ARG A 138 1.42 -11.56 -11.99
N GLY A 139 1.72 -10.27 -12.10
CA GLY A 139 0.77 -9.19 -12.32
C GLY A 139 0.00 -8.72 -11.09
N VAL A 140 0.09 -9.40 -9.94
CA VAL A 140 -0.74 -9.09 -8.76
C VAL A 140 -0.43 -7.71 -8.16
N LEU A 141 0.82 -7.25 -8.25
CA LEU A 141 1.28 -5.94 -7.74
C LEU A 141 1.40 -4.88 -8.83
N LYS A 142 0.96 -5.17 -10.06
CA LYS A 142 1.09 -4.26 -11.19
C LYS A 142 0.37 -2.94 -10.91
N TYR A 143 1.07 -1.83 -11.18
CA TYR A 143 0.61 -0.45 -10.97
C TYR A 143 0.29 -0.07 -9.52
N LYS A 144 0.72 -0.87 -8.53
CA LYS A 144 0.51 -0.56 -7.11
C LYS A 144 1.61 0.36 -6.56
N LYS A 145 1.22 1.18 -5.59
CA LYS A 145 2.09 1.94 -4.70
C LYS A 145 2.39 1.10 -3.47
N PHE A 146 3.61 1.16 -2.99
CA PHE A 146 4.07 0.36 -1.86
C PHE A 146 4.11 1.19 -0.58
N LEU A 147 3.45 0.68 0.46
CA LEU A 147 3.55 1.16 1.84
C LEU A 147 4.31 0.12 2.65
N ILE A 148 5.57 0.42 2.97
CA ILE A 148 6.44 -0.47 3.75
C ILE A 148 6.34 -0.08 5.23
N VAL A 149 5.98 -1.04 6.08
CA VAL A 149 5.81 -0.85 7.52
C VAL A 149 6.52 -1.94 8.31
N SER A 150 6.95 -1.62 9.53
CA SER A 150 7.38 -2.64 10.50
C SER A 150 6.18 -3.41 11.05
N GLU A 151 6.43 -4.52 11.75
CA GLU A 151 5.42 -5.26 12.51
C GLU A 151 4.61 -4.35 13.46
N GLU A 152 5.27 -3.37 14.09
CA GLU A 152 4.64 -2.36 14.96
C GLU A 152 3.80 -1.31 14.19
N GLY A 153 3.72 -1.39 12.87
CA GLY A 153 2.99 -0.46 12.01
C GLY A 153 3.73 0.85 11.71
N LYS A 154 5.02 0.98 12.07
CA LYS A 154 5.81 2.18 11.78
C LYS A 154 6.22 2.17 10.30
N LYS A 155 6.03 3.29 9.61
CA LYS A 155 6.49 3.44 8.23
C LYS A 155 8.03 3.33 8.17
N LEU A 156 8.52 2.51 7.25
CA LEU A 156 9.95 2.34 6.99
C LEU A 156 10.37 3.16 5.77
N ASN A 157 11.54 3.81 5.86
CA ASN A 157 12.04 4.63 4.77
C ASN A 157 12.84 3.79 3.75
N THR A 158 12.52 3.98 2.48
CA THR A 158 13.17 3.35 1.32
C THR A 158 13.71 4.38 0.33
N LYS A 159 13.75 5.67 0.69
CA LYS A 159 14.25 6.75 -0.17
C LYS A 159 15.26 7.63 0.55
#